data_AF-A0A963R361-F1
#
_entry.id   AF-A0A963R361-F1
#
_cell.length_a   1.000
_cell.length_b   1.000
_cell.length_c   1.000
_cell.angle_alpha   90.00
_cell.angle_beta   90.00
_cell.angle_gamma   90.00
#
_symmetry.space_group_name_H-M   'P 1'
#
loop_
_entity.id
_entity.type
_entity.pdbx_description
1 polymer ?
#
loop_
_entity_poly.entity_id
_entity_poly.type
_entity_poly.pdbx_seq_one_letter_code
_entity_poly.pdbx_strand_id
1 'polypeptide(L)'
;MPEPVEVFRAEALTGVPHGFLGRRGGISTGLVAGLNLGLGAGDDEAAVQVNRTLAIAAILPGADLATVYQVHSANCVVANGPWPDAARPHADALVTDRPGLLLGVVTADCAPVLLADCEAGVVGAAHAGWKGAIGGVTDAAIEAMEALGARRERIRAAIGP
;
A
#
# COMPACT_ATOMS: atom_id res chain seq x y z
N MET A 1 17.12 13.84 -17.09
CA MET A 1 15.82 13.19 -16.83
C MET A 1 15.81 12.80 -15.36
N PRO A 2 14.70 12.99 -14.63
CA PRO A 2 14.60 12.47 -13.26
C PRO A 2 14.84 10.95 -13.27
N GLU A 3 15.46 10.44 -12.22
CA GLU A 3 15.66 9.01 -12.04
C GLU A 3 14.29 8.31 -11.97
N PRO A 4 14.07 7.17 -12.65
CA PRO A 4 12.81 6.45 -12.56
C PRO A 4 12.58 5.90 -11.14
N VAL A 5 11.31 5.80 -10.75
CA VAL A 5 10.91 5.13 -9.50
C VAL A 5 11.38 3.67 -9.53
N GLU A 6 12.07 3.26 -8.47
CA GLU A 6 12.47 1.86 -8.28
C GLU A 6 11.27 1.03 -7.83
N VAL A 7 10.89 0.04 -8.64
CA VAL A 7 9.73 -0.83 -8.39
C VAL A 7 10.18 -2.29 -8.33
N PHE A 8 9.98 -2.94 -7.19
CA PHE A 8 10.11 -4.39 -7.04
C PHE A 8 8.75 -5.06 -7.20
N ARG A 9 8.66 -6.10 -8.02
CA ARG A 9 7.43 -6.84 -8.29
C ARG A 9 7.57 -8.30 -7.87
N ALA A 10 6.48 -8.88 -7.41
CA ALA A 10 6.41 -10.28 -7.02
C ALA A 10 5.70 -11.10 -8.12
N GLU A 11 6.30 -12.22 -8.51
CA GLU A 11 5.73 -13.13 -9.50
C GLU A 11 4.34 -13.65 -9.08
N ALA A 12 4.13 -13.85 -7.78
CA ALA A 12 2.86 -14.30 -7.20
C ALA A 12 1.67 -13.36 -7.51
N LEU A 13 1.93 -12.09 -7.84
CA LEU A 13 0.92 -11.07 -8.13
C LEU A 13 0.91 -10.66 -9.62
N THR A 14 1.42 -11.53 -10.50
CA THR A 14 1.38 -11.31 -11.95
C THR A 14 -0.05 -11.07 -12.43
N GLY A 15 -0.25 -10.06 -13.28
CA GLY A 15 -1.56 -9.65 -13.78
C GLY A 15 -2.27 -8.59 -12.94
N VAL A 16 -1.72 -8.22 -11.77
CA VAL A 16 -2.21 -7.12 -10.94
C VAL A 16 -1.18 -5.98 -10.93
N PRO A 17 -1.57 -4.72 -11.22
CA PRO A 17 -0.68 -3.58 -11.00
C PRO A 17 -0.30 -3.46 -9.52
N HIS A 18 0.97 -3.76 -9.19
CA HIS A 18 1.48 -3.74 -7.82
C HIS A 18 2.98 -3.39 -7.78
N GLY A 19 3.51 -3.05 -6.61
CA GLY A 19 4.95 -2.98 -6.41
C GLY A 19 5.34 -2.60 -4.98
N PHE A 20 6.53 -3.04 -4.58
CA PHE A 20 7.23 -2.55 -3.39
C PHE A 20 8.23 -1.50 -3.87
N LEU A 21 8.08 -0.27 -3.41
CA LEU A 21 8.86 0.84 -3.92
C LEU A 21 10.13 1.04 -3.09
N GLY A 22 11.25 1.19 -3.79
CA GLY A 22 12.51 1.61 -3.19
C GLY A 22 12.53 3.13 -2.94
N ARG A 23 13.63 3.62 -2.37
CA ARG A 23 13.78 5.06 -2.09
C ARG A 23 14.13 5.91 -3.31
N ARG A 24 14.46 5.32 -4.47
CA ARG A 24 14.95 6.07 -5.64
C ARG A 24 13.80 6.62 -6.49
N GLY A 25 14.06 7.72 -7.19
CA GLY A 25 13.12 8.34 -8.13
C GLY A 25 12.13 9.34 -7.54
N GLY A 26 12.35 9.83 -6.31
CA GLY A 26 11.59 10.93 -5.73
C GLY A 26 12.40 12.22 -5.56
N ILE A 27 11.76 13.26 -5.01
CA ILE A 27 12.29 14.62 -4.94
C ILE A 27 12.62 15.11 -3.52
N SER A 28 12.34 14.30 -2.50
CA SER A 28 12.65 14.67 -1.11
C SER A 28 14.15 14.79 -0.91
N THR A 29 14.56 15.54 0.11
CA THR A 29 15.98 15.81 0.41
C THR A 29 16.33 15.48 1.87
N GLY A 30 17.61 15.56 2.23
CA GLY A 30 18.06 15.33 3.61
C GLY A 30 17.87 13.88 4.07
N LEU A 31 17.38 13.69 5.31
CA LEU A 31 17.22 12.37 5.93
C LEU A 31 16.21 11.47 5.17
N VAL A 32 15.20 12.10 4.58
CA VAL A 32 14.13 11.46 3.82
C VAL A 32 14.37 11.51 2.31
N ALA A 33 15.62 11.71 1.88
CA ALA A 33 15.96 11.93 0.48
C ALA A 33 15.47 10.81 -0.46
N GLY A 34 14.92 11.22 -1.60
CA GLY A 34 14.34 10.34 -2.62
C GLY A 34 12.82 10.28 -2.55
N LEU A 35 12.26 9.07 -2.61
CA LEU A 35 10.82 8.80 -2.74
C LEU A 35 10.14 8.60 -1.38
N ASN A 36 10.13 9.64 -0.54
CA ASN A 36 9.36 9.59 0.70
C ASN A 36 7.85 9.76 0.40
N LEU A 37 7.06 8.77 0.79
CA LEU A 37 5.59 8.74 0.63
C LEU A 37 4.84 8.99 1.95
N GLY A 38 5.59 9.00 3.06
CA GLY A 38 5.07 9.10 4.42
C GLY A 38 4.90 10.53 4.87
N LEU A 39 3.70 10.84 5.37
CA LEU A 39 3.36 12.16 5.94
C LEU A 39 3.85 12.36 7.39
N GLY A 40 4.31 11.29 8.04
CA GLY A 40 4.74 11.32 9.45
C GLY A 40 6.25 11.53 9.66
N ALA A 41 7.04 11.62 8.59
CA ALA A 41 8.50 11.60 8.66
C ALA A 41 9.16 13.00 8.77
N GLY A 42 8.36 14.07 8.87
CA GLY A 42 8.86 15.45 8.98
C GLY A 42 9.41 16.02 7.67
N ASP A 43 8.95 15.52 6.53
CA ASP A 43 9.29 16.02 5.19
C ASP A 43 8.41 17.21 4.79
N ASP A 44 8.78 17.89 3.71
CA ASP A 44 7.92 18.88 3.05
C ASP A 44 6.69 18.18 2.44
N GLU A 45 5.49 18.61 2.85
CA GLU A 45 4.22 18.08 2.33
C GLU A 45 4.15 18.16 0.81
N ALA A 46 4.64 19.24 0.20
CA ALA A 46 4.63 19.38 -1.26
C ALA A 46 5.53 18.32 -1.93
N ALA A 47 6.68 18.01 -1.33
CA ALA A 47 7.57 16.95 -1.82
C ALA A 47 6.90 15.57 -1.72
N VAL A 48 6.22 15.29 -0.60
CA VAL A 48 5.49 14.03 -0.41
C VAL A 48 4.36 13.87 -1.44
N GLN A 49 3.61 14.93 -1.76
CA GLN A 49 2.54 14.84 -2.76
C GLN A 49 3.09 14.60 -4.18
N VAL A 50 4.22 15.20 -4.54
CA VAL A 50 4.90 14.91 -5.81
C VAL A 50 5.38 13.45 -5.83
N ASN A 51 6.00 12.96 -4.77
CA ASN A 51 6.46 11.58 -4.68
C ASN A 51 5.31 10.58 -4.79
N ARG A 52 4.17 10.86 -4.16
CA ARG A 52 2.95 10.04 -4.28
C ARG A 52 2.44 10.02 -5.72
N THR A 53 2.45 11.15 -6.42
CA THR A 53 2.09 11.22 -7.84
C THR A 53 3.03 10.35 -8.70
N LEU A 54 4.34 10.41 -8.44
CA LEU A 54 5.34 9.58 -9.13
C LEU A 54 5.14 8.09 -8.84
N ALA A 55 4.88 7.72 -7.58
CA ALA A 55 4.61 6.35 -7.17
C ALA A 55 3.35 5.77 -7.83
N ILE A 56 2.25 6.53 -7.86
CA ILE A 56 1.02 6.14 -8.56
C ILE A 56 1.31 5.90 -10.04
N ALA A 57 1.99 6.85 -10.71
CA ALA A 57 2.35 6.73 -12.12
C ALA A 57 3.24 5.52 -12.42
N ALA A 58 4.10 5.10 -11.47
CA ALA A 58 4.96 3.93 -11.65
C ALA A 58 4.21 2.59 -11.52
N ILE A 59 3.09 2.56 -10.80
CA ILE A 59 2.32 1.33 -10.55
C ILE A 59 1.07 1.24 -11.42
N LEU A 60 0.22 2.26 -11.35
CA LEU A 60 -1.06 2.33 -12.05
C LEU A 60 -1.36 3.80 -12.41
N PRO A 61 -0.89 4.28 -13.58
CA PRO A 61 -1.12 5.65 -14.03
C PRO A 61 -2.61 6.03 -14.02
N GLY A 62 -2.92 7.18 -13.41
CA GLY A 62 -4.29 7.72 -13.35
C GLY A 62 -5.18 7.12 -12.25
N ALA A 63 -4.65 6.25 -11.39
CA ALA A 63 -5.39 5.75 -10.24
C ALA A 63 -5.49 6.79 -9.11
N ASP A 64 -6.56 6.68 -8.33
CA ASP A 64 -6.64 7.32 -7.02
C ASP A 64 -5.85 6.50 -5.99
N LEU A 65 -5.30 7.16 -4.96
CA LEU A 65 -4.53 6.49 -3.90
C LEU A 65 -5.30 6.50 -2.58
N ALA A 66 -5.57 5.32 -2.03
CA ALA A 66 -6.06 5.14 -0.67
C ALA A 66 -4.92 4.69 0.25
N THR A 67 -4.77 5.36 1.39
CA THR A 67 -3.83 4.98 2.45
C THR A 67 -4.51 5.13 3.81
N VAL A 68 -3.95 4.45 4.81
CA VAL A 68 -4.42 4.49 6.21
C VAL A 68 -3.47 5.31 7.09
N TYR A 69 -3.92 5.68 8.28
CA TYR A 69 -3.06 6.17 9.34
C TYR A 69 -2.59 4.96 10.17
N GLN A 70 -1.37 4.48 9.88
CA GLN A 70 -0.81 3.26 10.48
C GLN A 70 -0.50 3.43 11.96
N VAL A 71 -0.98 2.51 12.79
CA VAL A 71 -0.87 2.55 14.26
C VAL A 71 -0.36 1.24 14.86
N HIS A 72 0.21 0.36 14.03
CA HIS A 72 0.69 -0.97 14.41
C HIS A 72 -0.40 -1.83 15.07
N SER A 73 -1.64 -1.69 14.59
CA SER A 73 -2.81 -2.50 14.93
C SER A 73 -2.94 -3.72 14.01
N ALA A 74 -3.96 -4.53 14.26
CA ALA A 74 -4.43 -5.57 13.34
C ALA A 74 -5.68 -5.14 12.56
N ASN A 75 -6.05 -3.86 12.60
CA ASN A 75 -7.30 -3.39 12.01
C ASN A 75 -7.15 -3.32 10.48
N CYS A 76 -8.14 -3.88 9.79
CA CYS A 76 -8.32 -3.77 8.35
C CYS A 76 -9.56 -2.94 8.02
N VAL A 77 -9.48 -2.08 7.00
CA VAL A 77 -10.62 -1.29 6.51
C VAL A 77 -10.91 -1.58 5.03
N VAL A 78 -12.18 -1.45 4.63
CA VAL A 78 -12.56 -1.50 3.21
C VAL A 78 -12.46 -0.10 2.63
N ALA A 79 -11.63 0.07 1.60
CA ALA A 79 -11.47 1.33 0.87
C ALA A 79 -12.43 1.36 -0.33
N ASN A 80 -13.41 2.25 -0.29
CA ASN A 80 -14.34 2.50 -1.41
C ASN A 80 -13.94 3.70 -2.28
N GLY A 81 -12.85 4.37 -1.91
CA GLY A 81 -12.30 5.57 -2.56
C GLY A 81 -11.16 6.14 -1.73
N PRO A 82 -10.49 7.21 -2.20
CA PRO A 82 -9.46 7.90 -1.43
C PRO A 82 -10.07 8.65 -0.23
N TRP A 83 -9.26 8.84 0.81
CA TRP A 83 -9.58 9.73 1.93
C TRP A 83 -8.69 10.97 1.88
N PRO A 84 -9.19 12.14 2.32
CA PRO A 84 -8.32 13.26 2.66
C PRO A 84 -7.25 12.83 3.67
N ASP A 85 -6.03 13.35 3.56
CA ASP A 85 -4.89 12.93 4.37
C ASP A 85 -5.14 13.03 5.89
N ALA A 86 -5.91 14.04 6.32
CA ALA A 86 -6.30 14.27 7.71
C ALA A 86 -7.44 13.35 8.22
N ALA A 87 -8.15 12.68 7.31
CA ALA A 87 -9.30 11.83 7.60
C ALA A 87 -9.03 10.33 7.34
N ARG A 88 -7.75 9.96 7.14
CA ARG A 88 -7.36 8.57 6.95
C ARG A 88 -7.77 7.74 8.18
N PRO A 89 -8.41 6.59 7.99
CA PRO A 89 -8.80 5.74 9.10
C PRO A 89 -7.56 5.19 9.82
N HIS A 90 -7.67 4.98 11.13
CA HIS A 90 -6.62 4.37 11.95
C HIS A 90 -6.67 2.86 11.76
N ALA A 91 -5.75 2.33 10.97
CA ALA A 91 -5.69 0.93 10.56
C ALA A 91 -4.30 0.61 10.00
N ASP A 92 -4.01 -0.68 9.85
CA ASP A 92 -2.73 -1.14 9.31
C ASP A 92 -2.92 -2.07 8.10
N ALA A 93 -4.16 -2.40 7.76
CA ALA A 93 -4.50 -3.01 6.49
C ALA A 93 -5.68 -2.28 5.84
N LEU A 94 -5.72 -2.36 4.51
CA LEU A 94 -6.85 -1.94 3.72
C LEU A 94 -7.06 -2.89 2.53
N VAL A 95 -8.32 -3.07 2.15
CA VAL A 95 -8.73 -3.91 1.02
C VAL A 95 -9.70 -3.15 0.12
N THR A 96 -9.77 -3.52 -1.15
CA THR A 96 -10.75 -2.97 -2.08
C THR A 96 -11.09 -3.94 -3.19
N ASP A 97 -12.29 -3.77 -3.73
CA ASP A 97 -12.80 -4.38 -4.96
C ASP A 97 -13.16 -3.30 -6.01
N ARG A 98 -12.69 -2.05 -5.81
CA ARG A 98 -12.94 -0.91 -6.69
C ARG A 98 -11.82 -0.80 -7.74
N PRO A 99 -12.11 -0.97 -9.05
CA PRO A 99 -11.13 -0.74 -10.10
C PRO A 99 -10.64 0.72 -10.10
N GLY A 100 -9.35 0.92 -10.37
CA GLY A 100 -8.74 2.25 -10.43
C GLY A 100 -8.36 2.85 -9.07
N LEU A 101 -8.60 2.13 -7.95
CA LEU A 101 -8.13 2.52 -6.63
C LEU A 101 -6.84 1.77 -6.27
N LEU A 102 -5.74 2.50 -6.11
CA LEU A 102 -4.47 1.98 -5.64
C LEU A 102 -4.41 2.01 -4.11
N LEU A 103 -4.03 0.89 -3.49
CA LEU A 103 -3.86 0.79 -2.05
C LEU A 103 -2.39 1.01 -1.68
N GLY A 104 -2.14 1.79 -0.62
CA GLY A 104 -0.80 2.06 -0.12
C GLY A 104 -0.68 1.89 1.38
N VAL A 105 0.37 1.18 1.79
CA VAL A 105 0.94 1.20 3.14
C VAL A 105 2.39 1.66 3.04
N VAL A 106 2.87 2.43 4.02
CA VAL A 106 4.27 2.87 4.08
C VAL A 106 5.04 2.05 5.09
N THR A 107 6.25 1.64 4.75
CA THR A 107 7.13 0.91 5.66
C THR A 107 8.55 1.46 5.58
N ALA A 108 9.26 1.31 6.69
CA ALA A 108 10.71 1.37 6.80
C ALA A 108 11.05 0.38 7.91
N ASP A 109 11.51 -0.81 7.54
CA ASP A 109 11.76 -1.99 8.39
C ASP A 109 10.57 -2.95 8.62
N CYS A 110 9.35 -2.44 8.83
CA CYS A 110 8.18 -3.34 8.98
C CYS A 110 7.82 -4.02 7.66
N ALA A 111 7.37 -5.28 7.70
CA ALA A 111 7.08 -6.05 6.50
C ALA A 111 5.78 -5.55 5.81
N PRO A 112 5.83 -5.09 4.55
CA PRO A 112 4.63 -4.86 3.77
C PRO A 112 4.14 -6.18 3.15
N VAL A 113 2.84 -6.42 3.17
CA VAL A 113 2.20 -7.59 2.55
C VAL A 113 1.17 -7.11 1.55
N LEU A 114 1.28 -7.57 0.30
CA LEU A 114 0.30 -7.33 -0.75
C LEU A 114 -0.47 -8.62 -1.03
N LEU A 115 -1.78 -8.51 -1.20
CA LEU A 115 -2.69 -9.63 -1.42
C LEU A 115 -3.57 -9.37 -2.64
N ALA A 116 -3.90 -10.42 -3.41
CA ALA A 116 -4.85 -10.32 -4.51
C ALA A 116 -5.58 -11.64 -4.79
N ASP A 117 -6.89 -11.55 -5.05
CA ASP A 117 -7.67 -12.55 -5.79
C ASP A 117 -8.06 -11.92 -7.13
N CYS A 118 -7.33 -12.27 -8.20
CA CYS A 118 -7.53 -11.72 -9.53
C CYS A 118 -8.88 -12.11 -10.14
N GLU A 119 -9.45 -13.26 -9.74
CA GLU A 119 -10.73 -13.72 -10.26
C GLU A 119 -11.90 -12.98 -9.61
N ALA A 120 -11.78 -12.65 -8.32
CA ALA A 120 -12.75 -11.81 -7.62
C ALA A 120 -12.58 -10.31 -7.90
N GLY A 121 -11.41 -9.88 -8.37
CA GLY A 121 -11.08 -8.46 -8.53
C GLY A 121 -10.86 -7.75 -7.19
N VAL A 122 -10.41 -8.48 -6.16
CA VAL A 122 -10.20 -7.98 -4.80
C VAL A 122 -8.70 -7.93 -4.51
N VAL A 123 -8.22 -6.79 -4.00
CA VAL A 123 -6.83 -6.58 -3.59
C VAL A 123 -6.73 -6.06 -2.17
N GLY A 124 -5.59 -6.32 -1.53
CA GLY A 124 -5.30 -5.87 -0.18
C GLY A 124 -3.84 -5.44 -0.01
N ALA A 125 -3.61 -4.51 0.92
CA ALA A 125 -2.29 -4.13 1.37
C ALA A 125 -2.28 -4.08 2.90
N ALA A 126 -1.24 -4.63 3.52
CA ALA A 126 -1.09 -4.68 4.96
C ALA A 126 0.32 -4.28 5.41
N HIS A 127 0.38 -3.48 6.45
CA HIS A 127 1.58 -3.16 7.21
C HIS A 127 1.69 -4.15 8.38
N ALA A 128 2.60 -5.12 8.25
CA ALA A 128 2.82 -6.16 9.23
C ALA A 128 4.07 -5.87 10.08
N GLY A 129 4.04 -4.76 10.84
CA GLY A 129 4.96 -4.58 11.96
C GLY A 129 4.74 -5.66 13.03
N TRP A 130 5.73 -5.93 13.89
CA TRP A 130 5.69 -7.07 14.83
C TRP A 130 4.38 -7.19 15.64
N LYS A 131 3.83 -6.05 16.09
CA LYS A 131 2.58 -5.99 16.87
C LYS A 131 1.35 -6.32 16.01
N GLY A 132 1.28 -5.79 14.79
CA GLY A 132 0.20 -6.07 13.86
C GLY A 132 0.25 -7.51 13.34
N ALA A 133 1.46 -8.03 13.07
CA ALA A 133 1.67 -9.41 12.64
C ALA A 133 1.19 -10.41 13.70
N ILE A 134 1.61 -10.27 14.96
CA ILE A 134 1.13 -11.13 16.06
C ILE A 134 -0.38 -10.92 16.30
N GLY A 135 -0.88 -9.70 16.08
CA GLY A 135 -2.30 -9.37 16.20
C GLY A 135 -3.18 -9.90 15.06
N GLY A 136 -2.61 -10.48 14.00
CA GLY A 136 -3.37 -11.04 12.88
C GLY A 136 -3.77 -10.03 11.81
N VAL A 137 -2.97 -8.99 11.54
CA VAL A 137 -3.29 -7.97 10.50
C VAL A 137 -3.51 -8.58 9.11
N THR A 138 -2.76 -9.63 8.76
CA THR A 138 -2.92 -10.36 7.49
C THR A 138 -4.18 -11.22 7.48
N ASP A 139 -4.53 -11.82 8.62
CA ASP A 139 -5.75 -12.60 8.79
C ASP A 139 -6.97 -11.69 8.64
N ALA A 140 -6.96 -10.53 9.30
CA ALA A 140 -8.01 -9.52 9.18
C ALA A 140 -8.15 -9.00 7.74
N ALA A 141 -7.03 -8.84 7.01
CA ALA A 141 -7.07 -8.47 5.60
C ALA A 141 -7.72 -9.57 4.75
N ILE A 142 -7.35 -10.84 4.95
CA ILE A 142 -7.92 -11.99 4.23
C ILE A 142 -9.43 -12.09 4.51
N GLU A 143 -9.86 -11.99 5.76
CA GLU A 143 -11.28 -12.01 6.14
C GLU A 143 -12.06 -10.86 5.48
N ALA A 144 -11.48 -9.65 5.44
CA ALA A 144 -12.09 -8.52 4.76
C ALA A 144 -12.16 -8.73 3.23
N MET A 145 -11.15 -9.35 2.62
CA MET A 145 -11.18 -9.72 1.20
C MET A 145 -12.28 -10.74 0.91
N GLU A 146 -12.46 -11.75 1.77
CA GLU A 146 -13.53 -12.74 1.63
C GLU A 146 -14.91 -12.10 1.74
N ALA A 147 -15.07 -11.12 2.63
CA ALA A 147 -16.30 -10.34 2.74
C ALA A 147 -16.63 -9.55 1.46
N LEU A 148 -15.63 -9.25 0.62
CA LEU A 148 -15.78 -8.64 -0.71
C LEU A 148 -15.93 -9.67 -1.84
N GLY A 149 -15.95 -10.97 -1.52
CA GLY A 149 -16.15 -12.05 -2.48
C GLY A 149 -14.85 -12.73 -2.97
N ALA A 150 -13.70 -12.41 -2.38
CA ALA A 150 -12.49 -13.20 -2.60
C ALA A 150 -12.64 -14.62 -2.05
N ARG A 151 -11.86 -15.56 -2.58
CA ARG A 151 -11.75 -16.92 -2.04
C ARG A 151 -10.35 -17.16 -1.53
N ARG A 152 -10.21 -17.60 -0.28
CA ARG A 152 -8.92 -17.78 0.40
C ARG A 152 -7.90 -18.56 -0.41
N GLU A 153 -8.35 -19.66 -1.03
CA GLU A 153 -7.52 -20.55 -1.84
C GLU A 153 -7.00 -19.91 -3.14
N ARG A 154 -7.61 -18.81 -3.58
CA ARG A 154 -7.19 -18.02 -4.75
C ARG A 154 -6.38 -16.78 -4.38
N ILE A 155 -6.40 -16.36 -3.10
CA ILE A 155 -5.63 -15.20 -2.65
C ILE A 155 -4.14 -15.53 -2.78
N ARG A 156 -3.46 -14.76 -3.62
CA ARG A 156 -2.00 -14.73 -3.70
C ARG A 156 -1.48 -13.65 -2.78
N ALA A 157 -0.37 -13.93 -2.12
CA ALA A 157 0.30 -13.00 -1.22
C ALA A 157 1.76 -12.82 -1.61
N ALA A 158 2.27 -11.61 -1.43
CA ALA A 158 3.68 -11.28 -1.55
C ALA A 158 4.12 -10.48 -0.33
N ILE A 159 5.27 -10.84 0.24
CA ILE A 159 5.91 -10.11 1.33
C ILE A 159 7.05 -9.30 0.72
N GLY A 160 7.06 -8.00 0.97
CA GLY A 160 8.07 -7.09 0.45
C GLY A 160 9.31 -6.96 1.33
N PRO A 161 10.26 -6.11 0.90
CA PRO A 161 11.48 -5.77 1.63
C PRO A 161 11.22 -5.11 2.99
#